data_AF-A0A7V3PL02-F1
#
_entry.id   AF-A0A7V3PL02-F1
#
_cell.length_a   1.000
_cell.length_b   1.000
_cell.length_c   1.000
_cell.angle_alpha   90.00
_cell.angle_beta   90.00
_cell.angle_gamma   90.00
#
_symmetry.space_group_name_H-M   'P 1'
#
loop_
_entity.id
_entity.type
_entity.pdbx_description
1 polymer ?
#
loop_
_entity_poly.entity_id
_entity_poly.type
_entity_poly.pdbx_seq_one_letter_code
_entity_poly.pdbx_strand_id
1 'polypeptide(L)' 'MSADLTIALFTMGGLGLLFSSILVFADKKLRVQENPLIGQVAELLPNANCGACGFAGCYDFATKLVEGKVEL' A
#
# COMPACT_ATOMS: atom_id res chain seq x y z
N MET A 1 -26.58 3.24 -31.74
CA MET A 1 -25.89 2.56 -30.62
C MET A 1 -26.26 1.08 -30.69
N SER A 2 -25.31 0.15 -30.82
CA SER A 2 -25.63 -1.29 -30.83
C SER A 2 -25.95 -1.80 -29.42
N ALA A 3 -26.74 -2.87 -29.34
CA ALA A 3 -27.12 -3.50 -28.07
C ALA A 3 -25.88 -3.98 -27.30
N ASP A 4 -24.91 -4.58 -28.00
CA ASP A 4 -23.67 -5.11 -27.41
C ASP A 4 -22.84 -4.01 -26.73
N LEU A 5 -22.72 -2.85 -27.37
CA LEU A 5 -21.97 -1.71 -26.82
C LEU A 5 -22.64 -1.17 -25.54
N THR A 6 -23.96 -1.17 -25.50
CA THR A 6 -24.73 -0.70 -24.34
C THR A 6 -24.53 -1.65 -23.16
N ILE A 7 -24.61 -2.95 -23.40
CA ILE A 7 -24.38 -3.98 -22.38
C ILE A 7 -22.94 -3.91 -21.87
N ALA A 8 -21.95 -3.81 -22.76
CA ALA A 8 -20.54 -3.68 -22.38
C ALA A 8 -20.29 -2.45 -21.49
N LEU A 9 -20.90 -1.31 -21.83
CA LEU A 9 -20.74 -0.07 -21.07
C LEU A 9 -21.27 -0.20 -19.63
N PHE A 10 -22.49 -0.73 -19.47
CA PHE A 10 -23.10 -0.86 -18.14
C PHE A 10 -22.45 -1.95 -17.31
N THR A 11 -22.02 -3.05 -17.93
CA THR A 11 -21.35 -4.14 -17.20
C THR A 11 -19.96 -3.70 -16.71
N MET A 12 -19.11 -3.14 -17.58
CA MET A 12 -17.79 -2.67 -17.19
C MET A 12 -17.86 -1.46 -16.25
N GLY A 13 -18.74 -0.50 -16.54
CA GLY A 13 -18.96 0.66 -15.68
C GLY A 13 -19.48 0.28 -14.29
N GLY A 14 -20.46 -0.63 -14.23
CA GLY A 14 -21.02 -1.12 -12.98
C GLY A 14 -20.01 -1.88 -12.13
N LEU A 15 -19.22 -2.78 -12.74
CA LEU A 15 -18.15 -3.49 -12.04
C LEU A 15 -17.06 -2.55 -11.54
N GLY A 16 -16.65 -1.57 -12.35
CA GLY A 16 -15.67 -0.57 -11.96
C GLY A 16 -16.13 0.24 -10.74
N LEU A 17 -17.38 0.71 -10.75
CA LEU A 17 -17.98 1.42 -9.62
C LEU A 17 -18.11 0.52 -8.38
N LEU A 18 -18.51 -0.74 -8.55
CA LEU A 18 -18.63 -1.70 -7.46
C LEU A 18 -17.28 -1.95 -6.79
N PHE A 19 -16.26 -2.31 -7.57
CA PHE A 19 -14.94 -2.63 -7.02
C PHE A 19 -14.24 -1.42 -6.43
N SER A 20 -14.29 -0.26 -7.09
CA SER A 20 -13.71 0.98 -6.53
C SER A 20 -14.36 1.37 -5.20
N SER A 21 -15.69 1.25 -5.09
CA SER A 21 -16.40 1.53 -3.83
C SER A 21 -15.97 0.61 -2.70
N ILE A 22 -15.83 -0.69 -2.99
CA ILE A 22 -15.35 -1.69 -2.02
C ILE A 22 -13.91 -1.39 -1.59
N LEU A 23 -13.03 -1.08 -2.55
CA LEU A 23 -11.63 -0.77 -2.26
C LEU A 23 -11.47 0.49 -1.40
N VAL A 24 -12.24 1.56 -1.68
CA VAL A 24 -12.22 2.79 -0.86
C VAL A 24 -12.72 2.52 0.55
N PHE A 25 -13.77 1.72 0.70
CA PHE A 25 -14.26 1.32 2.01
C PHE A 25 -13.22 0.49 2.77
N ALA A 26 -12.59 -0.46 2.09
CA ALA A 26 -11.54 -1.31 2.65
C ALA A 26 -10.31 -0.48 3.08
N ASP A 27 -9.85 0.45 2.24
CA ASP A 27 -8.77 1.39 2.58
C ASP A 27 -9.09 2.13 3.87
N LYS A 28 -10.24 2.82 3.94
CA LYS A 28 -10.61 3.58 5.15
C LYS A 28 -10.78 2.71 6.40
N LYS A 29 -11.27 1.48 6.25
CA LYS A 29 -11.55 0.58 7.38
C LYS A 29 -10.32 -0.20 7.86
N LEU A 30 -9.39 -0.52 6.96
CA LEU A 30 -8.20 -1.33 7.24
C LEU A 30 -6.92 -0.48 7.33
N ARG A 31 -7.01 0.84 7.13
CA ARG A 31 -5.86 1.75 7.26
C ARG A 31 -5.30 1.69 8.68
N VAL A 32 -4.09 1.14 8.77
CA VAL A 32 -3.29 1.17 9.99
C VAL A 32 -2.60 2.53 10.08
N GLN A 33 -2.67 3.16 11.25
CA GLN A 33 -1.95 4.40 11.51
C GLN A 33 -0.48 4.08 11.82
N GLU A 34 0.40 4.34 10.87
CA GLU A 34 1.84 4.14 11.02
C GLU A 34 2.51 5.38 11.64
N ASN A 35 3.60 5.15 12.38
CA ASN A 35 4.41 6.24 12.91
C ASN A 35 5.08 6.99 11.74
N PRO A 36 4.87 8.31 11.59
CA PRO A 36 5.42 9.08 10.46
C PRO A 36 6.95 9.06 10.38
N LEU A 37 7.63 8.76 11.50
CA LEU A 37 9.09 8.60 11.54
C LEU A 37 9.56 7.40 10.71
N ILE A 38 8.76 6.34 10.58
CA ILE A 38 9.12 5.15 9.79
C ILE A 38 9.31 5.54 8.33
N GLY A 39 8.39 6.33 7.77
CA GLY A 39 8.48 6.84 6.40
C GLY A 39 9.71 7.73 6.20
N GLN A 40 9.97 8.66 7.12
CA GLN A 40 11.14 9.54 7.05
C GLN A 40 12.46 8.76 7.09
N VAL A 41 12.56 7.76 7.96
CA VAL A 41 13.75 6.90 8.01
C VAL A 41 13.85 6.04 6.75
N ALA A 42 12.74 5.47 6.27
CA ALA A 42 12.73 4.67 5.05
C ALA A 42 13.16 5.46 3.80
N GLU A 43 12.83 6.75 3.72
CA GLU A 43 13.28 7.64 2.63
C GLU A 43 14.79 7.92 2.67
N LEU A 44 15.42 7.88 3.84
CA LEU A 44 16.86 8.03 3.99
C LEU A 44 17.64 6.74 3.66
N LEU A 45 16.94 5.60 3.55
CA LEU A 45 17.55 4.32 3.22
C LEU A 45 17.70 4.14 1.71
N PRO A 46 18.63 3.28 1.27
CA PRO A 46 18.85 3.01 -0.16
C PRO A 46 17.66 2.30 -0.84
N ASN A 47 16.65 1.84 -0.09
CA ASN A 47 15.48 1.09 -0.60
C ASN A 47 15.82 -0.11 -1.51
N ALA A 48 17.05 -0.62 -1.41
CA ALA A 48 17.55 -1.73 -2.21
C ALA A 48 16.97 -3.09 -1.77
N ASN A 49 16.45 -3.20 -0.55
CA ASN A 49 15.89 -4.43 0.03
C ASN A 49 16.85 -5.64 -0.11
N CYS A 50 18.15 -5.41 0.04
CA CYS A 50 19.19 -6.41 -0.19
C CYS A 50 19.41 -7.38 0.99
N GLY A 51 18.82 -7.12 2.15
CA GLY A 51 18.91 -8.00 3.33
C GLY A 51 20.24 -7.96 4.07
N ALA A 52 21.18 -7.07 3.74
CA ALA A 52 22.49 -6.98 4.40
C ALA A 52 22.38 -6.69 5.92
N CYS A 53 21.32 -6.01 6.34
CA CYS A 53 21.00 -5.74 7.74
C CYS A 53 20.24 -6.89 8.44
N GLY A 54 19.91 -7.98 7.75
CA GLY A 54 19.19 -9.13 8.33
C GLY A 54 17.67 -8.96 8.44
N PHE A 55 17.11 -7.89 7.87
CA PHE A 55 15.67 -7.60 7.86
C PHE A 55 15.03 -7.90 6.50
N ALA A 56 13.70 -8.07 6.49
CA ALA A 56 12.96 -8.44 5.27
C ALA A 56 13.04 -7.36 4.17
N GLY A 57 13.31 -6.12 4.54
CA GLY A 57 13.52 -4.99 3.63
C GLY A 57 13.93 -3.73 4.37
N CYS A 58 14.21 -2.67 3.62
CA CYS A 58 14.57 -1.35 4.16
C CYS A 58 13.45 -0.77 5.03
N TYR A 59 12.18 -0.98 4.65
CA TYR A 59 11.04 -0.54 5.44
C TYR A 59 10.90 -1.30 6.78
N ASP A 60 11.19 -2.61 6.79
CA ASP A 60 11.19 -3.42 8.02
C ASP A 60 12.32 -2.99 8.96
N PHE A 61 13.51 -2.70 8.41
CA PHE A 61 14.61 -2.10 9.18
C PHE A 61 14.21 -0.74 9.76
N ALA A 62 13.65 0.17 8.95
CA ALA A 62 13.19 1.48 9.41
C ALA A 62 12.15 1.37 10.53
N THR A 63 11.19 0.45 10.39
CA THR A 63 10.18 0.16 11.40
C THR A 63 10.83 -0.26 12.72
N LYS A 64 11.73 -1.25 12.68
CA LYS A 64 12.37 -1.76 13.89
C LYS A 64 13.34 -0.76 14.52
N LEU A 65 14.00 0.08 13.73
CA LEU A 65 14.84 1.17 14.21
C LEU A 65 14.02 2.22 14.95
N VAL A 66 12.89 2.66 14.37
CA VAL A 66 11.98 3.63 15.01
C VAL A 66 11.31 3.07 16.25
N GLU A 67 11.03 1.76 16.28
CA GLU A 67 10.49 1.06 17.45
C GLU A 67 11.56 0.77 18.53
N GLY A 68 12.83 1.13 18.30
CA GLY A 68 13.92 0.89 19.27
C GLY A 68 14.29 -0.58 19.44
N LYS A 69 13.96 -1.43 18.47
CA LYS A 69 14.29 -2.87 18.47
C LYS A 69 15.68 -3.16 17.88
N VAL A 70 16.29 -2.16 17.24
CA VAL A 70 17.57 -2.24 16.55
C VAL A 70 18.28 -0.89 16.72
N GLU A 71 19.61 -0.91 16.81
CA GLU A 71 20.46 0.29 16.88
C GLU A 71 21.27 0.43 15.58
N LEU A 72 21.71 1.66 15.27
CA LEU A 72 22.52 1.99 14.08
C LEU A 72 23.97 1.49 14.21
#